data_AF-A0A7K5RP70-F1
#
_entry.id   AF-A0A7K5RP70-F1
#
_cell.length_a   1.000
_cell.length_b   1.000
_cell.length_c   1.000
_cell.angle_alpha   90.00
_cell.angle_beta   90.00
_cell.angle_gamma   90.00
#
_symmetry.space_group_name_H-M   'P 1'
#
loop_
_entity.id
_entity.type
_entity.pdbx_description
1 polymer ?
#
loop_
_entity_poly.entity_id
_entity_poly.type
_entity_poly.pdbx_seq_one_letter_code
_entity_poly.pdbx_strand_id
1 'polypeptide(L)'
;MATYKVTVATGDMVEAGTNNSISITLVGSYGESRQTTVPFLFQPGKEKSLSVHCGQDLGPIVLIRLHKWRLFLEDAWFCKDVRVTAPNGTLYRFPCYQWLEGVTTVEVREGSGKKLVDDKLQILKEHRHRELAARQEAYRWKNFAQGWPRCLSVDSIFELDSNIQFSCIRATNFTGFLIFQGASHFLSGFLLRRTSWNSLDEMRTIFSRTQGRDIGECL
;
A
#
# COMPACT_ATOMS: atom_id res chain seq x y z
N MET A 1 19.96 -15.26 -26.40
CA MET A 1 19.73 -13.97 -25.69
C MET A 1 18.25 -13.69 -25.68
N ALA A 2 17.67 -13.48 -24.50
CA ALA A 2 16.26 -13.17 -24.29
C ALA A 2 16.14 -11.75 -23.73
N THR A 3 15.21 -10.95 -24.24
CA THR A 3 14.95 -9.59 -23.77
C THR A 3 13.53 -9.49 -23.20
N TYR A 4 13.43 -9.12 -21.92
CA TYR A 4 12.17 -8.87 -21.25
C TYR A 4 11.94 -7.37 -21.14
N LYS A 5 10.74 -6.91 -21.51
CA LYS A 5 10.35 -5.51 -21.27
C LYS A 5 9.63 -5.43 -19.93
N VAL A 6 10.18 -4.67 -19.01
CA VAL A 6 9.61 -4.47 -17.67
C VAL A 6 9.05 -3.07 -17.59
N THR A 7 7.81 -2.92 -17.14
CA THR A 7 7.18 -1.64 -16.82
C THR A 7 6.79 -1.63 -15.35
N VAL A 8 7.29 -0.66 -14.60
CA VAL A 8 7.02 -0.47 -13.16
C VAL A 8 6.11 0.75 -13.01
N ALA A 9 4.95 0.58 -12.37
CA ALA A 9 4.03 1.67 -12.08
C ALA A 9 4.14 2.12 -10.61
N THR A 10 4.26 3.43 -10.42
CA THR A 10 4.22 4.06 -9.09
C THR A 10 2.79 4.47 -8.76
N GLY A 11 2.41 4.38 -7.49
CA GLY A 11 1.11 4.90 -7.02
C GLY A 11 0.94 6.38 -7.34
N ASP A 12 -0.30 6.80 -7.51
CA ASP A 12 -0.71 8.19 -7.80
C ASP A 12 -0.91 9.04 -6.53
N MET A 13 -0.73 8.45 -5.35
CA MET A 13 -0.82 9.15 -4.08
C MET A 13 0.33 10.15 -3.91
N VAL A 14 0.07 11.23 -3.17
CA VAL A 14 1.12 12.16 -2.72
C VAL A 14 2.20 11.36 -1.96
N GLU A 15 3.47 11.67 -2.21
CA GLU A 15 4.64 10.98 -1.65
C GLU A 15 4.82 9.51 -2.06
N ALA A 16 4.05 9.00 -3.03
CA ALA A 16 4.25 7.64 -3.56
C ALA A 16 5.58 7.45 -4.31
N GLY A 17 6.24 8.54 -4.72
CA GLY A 17 7.49 8.52 -5.48
C GLY A 17 8.72 8.29 -4.61
N THR A 18 9.85 8.00 -5.24
CA THR A 18 11.13 7.81 -4.56
C THR A 18 12.29 8.33 -5.37
N ASN A 19 13.26 8.90 -4.65
CA ASN A 19 14.56 9.29 -5.16
C ASN A 19 15.64 8.22 -4.89
N ASN A 20 15.29 7.13 -4.21
CA ASN A 20 16.16 6.01 -3.93
C ASN A 20 16.31 5.07 -5.14
N SER A 21 17.35 4.23 -5.10
CA SER A 21 17.65 3.33 -6.21
C SER A 21 16.76 2.10 -6.13
N ILE A 22 15.97 1.87 -7.19
CA ILE A 22 15.17 0.66 -7.35
C ILE A 22 15.82 -0.23 -8.39
N SER A 23 15.93 -1.51 -8.07
CA SER A 23 16.39 -2.53 -9.01
C SER A 23 15.46 -3.73 -9.00
N ILE A 24 15.41 -4.44 -10.11
CA ILE A 24 14.53 -5.58 -10.31
C ILE A 24 15.31 -6.82 -10.71
N THR A 25 14.90 -7.96 -10.15
CA THR A 25 15.33 -9.30 -10.56
C THR A 25 14.10 -10.08 -11.01
N LEU A 26 14.16 -10.66 -12.21
CA LEU A 26 13.12 -11.53 -12.75
C LEU A 26 13.41 -12.97 -12.36
N VAL A 27 12.42 -13.68 -11.83
CA VAL A 27 12.53 -15.09 -11.45
C VAL A 27 11.57 -15.90 -12.30
N GLY A 28 12.13 -16.67 -13.23
CA GLY A 28 11.40 -17.60 -14.07
C GLY A 28 11.55 -19.05 -13.63
N SER A 29 10.82 -19.95 -14.29
CA SER A 29 10.89 -21.38 -13.99
C SER A 29 12.24 -22.03 -14.31
N TYR A 30 13.02 -21.45 -15.22
CA TYR A 30 14.31 -22.00 -15.66
C TYR A 30 15.51 -21.29 -15.01
N GLY A 31 15.30 -20.16 -14.34
CA GLY A 31 16.37 -19.41 -13.71
C GLY A 31 15.98 -17.97 -13.43
N GLU A 32 16.98 -17.17 -13.07
CA GLU A 32 16.81 -15.79 -12.64
C GLU A 32 17.65 -14.84 -13.50
N SER A 33 17.16 -13.61 -13.69
CA SER A 33 17.95 -12.55 -14.31
C SER A 33 19.02 -12.04 -13.36
N ARG A 34 19.99 -11.29 -13.89
CA ARG A 34 20.79 -10.39 -13.05
C ARG A 34 19.90 -9.27 -12.51
N GLN A 35 20.27 -8.74 -11.35
CA GLN A 35 19.68 -7.53 -10.80
C GLN A 35 19.93 -6.36 -11.76
N THR A 36 18.85 -5.71 -12.19
CA THR A 36 18.91 -4.58 -13.14
C THR A 36 18.33 -3.34 -12.50
N THR A 37 19.11 -2.28 -12.39
CA THR A 37 18.68 -0.99 -11.82
C THR A 37 17.77 -0.25 -12.79
N VAL A 38 16.63 0.22 -12.28
CA VAL A 38 15.72 1.06 -13.06
C VAL A 38 16.29 2.48 -13.10
N PRO A 39 16.46 3.07 -14.29
CA PRO A 39 17.06 4.39 -14.39
C PRO A 39 16.10 5.49 -13.86
N PHE A 40 16.68 6.55 -13.32
CA PHE A 40 16.01 7.79 -12.84
C PHE A 40 15.17 7.65 -11.55
N LEU A 41 14.62 8.77 -11.09
CA LEU A 41 13.74 8.90 -9.91
C LEU A 41 12.29 8.49 -10.22
N PHE A 42 11.60 7.81 -9.31
CA PHE A 42 10.19 7.42 -9.49
C PHE A 42 9.28 8.56 -9.02
N GLN A 43 8.35 8.98 -9.87
CA GLN A 43 7.40 10.04 -9.56
C GLN A 43 6.00 9.45 -9.33
N PRO A 44 5.18 10.06 -8.44
CA PRO A 44 3.80 9.64 -8.26
C PRO A 44 3.02 9.62 -9.58
N GLY A 45 2.24 8.55 -9.79
CA GLY A 45 1.37 8.35 -10.94
C GLY A 45 2.11 8.10 -12.26
N LYS A 46 3.44 7.95 -12.23
CA LYS A 46 4.25 7.67 -13.42
C LYS A 46 4.62 6.20 -13.51
N GLU A 47 4.80 5.77 -14.76
CA GLU A 47 5.29 4.45 -15.11
C GLU A 47 6.69 4.56 -15.72
N LYS A 48 7.50 3.53 -15.52
CA LYS A 48 8.84 3.45 -16.09
C LYS A 48 9.07 2.11 -16.74
N SER A 49 9.61 2.15 -17.96
CA SER A 49 9.93 0.94 -18.70
C SER A 49 11.44 0.76 -18.86
N LEU A 50 11.91 -0.47 -18.73
CA LEU A 50 13.29 -0.88 -18.98
C LEU A 50 13.32 -2.22 -19.72
N SER A 51 14.45 -2.52 -20.37
CA SER A 51 14.70 -3.82 -20.97
C SER A 51 15.69 -4.59 -20.10
N VAL A 52 15.34 -5.82 -19.71
CA VAL A 52 16.20 -6.74 -18.98
C VAL A 52 16.72 -7.79 -19.96
N HIS A 53 18.03 -7.80 -20.19
CA HIS A 53 18.69 -8.72 -21.10
C HIS A 53 19.23 -9.93 -20.36
N CYS A 54 18.83 -11.12 -20.81
CA CYS A 54 19.24 -12.39 -20.23
C CYS A 54 20.00 -13.24 -21.27
N GLY A 55 21.02 -13.98 -20.83
CA GLY A 55 21.76 -14.89 -21.71
C GLY A 55 20.88 -15.98 -22.31
N GLN A 56 19.93 -16.47 -21.51
CA GLN A 56 18.98 -17.52 -21.84
C GLN A 56 17.55 -17.08 -21.48
N ASP A 57 16.55 -17.79 -22.02
CA ASP A 57 15.15 -17.61 -21.62
C ASP A 57 14.94 -18.16 -20.20
N LEU A 58 14.32 -17.34 -19.35
CA LEU A 58 13.98 -17.68 -17.97
C LEU A 58 12.73 -18.57 -17.88
N GLY A 59 12.03 -18.79 -18.99
CA GLY A 59 10.74 -19.47 -19.04
C GLY A 59 9.62 -18.60 -18.46
N PRO A 60 8.47 -19.21 -18.08
CA PRO A 60 7.42 -18.50 -17.37
C PRO A 60 7.93 -17.75 -16.15
N ILE A 61 7.69 -16.43 -16.11
CA ILE A 61 8.07 -15.58 -14.98
C ILE A 61 7.04 -15.78 -13.87
N VAL A 62 7.51 -16.25 -12.72
CA VAL A 62 6.65 -16.65 -11.60
C VAL A 62 6.72 -15.68 -10.42
N LEU A 63 7.83 -14.96 -10.30
CA LEU A 63 8.12 -14.05 -9.21
C LEU A 63 9.05 -12.93 -9.71
N ILE A 64 8.95 -11.77 -9.09
CA ILE A 64 9.91 -10.68 -9.24
C ILE A 64 10.46 -10.30 -7.87
N ARG A 65 11.69 -9.81 -7.83
CA ARG A 65 12.26 -9.18 -6.64
C ARG A 65 12.49 -7.70 -6.91
N LEU A 66 11.88 -6.85 -6.09
CA LEU A 66 12.11 -5.42 -6.08
C LEU A 66 13.05 -5.10 -4.94
N HIS A 67 14.21 -4.54 -5.26
CA HIS A 67 15.19 -4.12 -4.27
C HIS A 67 15.25 -2.60 -4.23
N LYS A 68 15.03 -2.03 -3.04
CA LYS A 68 15.17 -0.61 -2.76
C LYS A 68 16.45 -0.39 -1.97
N TRP A 69 17.31 0.49 -2.48
CA TRP A 69 18.57 0.88 -1.85
C TRP A 69 18.60 2.37 -1.62
N ARG A 70 19.07 2.77 -0.43
CA ARG A 70 19.22 4.18 -0.06
C ARG A 70 20.35 4.82 -0.86
N LEU A 71 20.08 5.97 -1.47
CA LEU A 71 21.10 6.80 -2.13
C LEU A 71 21.55 7.97 -1.24
N PHE A 72 20.62 8.83 -0.81
CA PHE A 72 20.94 10.02 -0.03
C PHE A 72 20.06 10.12 1.22
N LEU A 73 18.78 10.44 1.02
CA LEU A 73 17.77 10.52 2.06
C LEU A 73 16.86 9.30 1.99
N GLU A 74 16.41 8.87 3.16
CA GLU A 74 15.44 7.80 3.25
C GLU A 74 14.07 8.33 2.84
N ASP A 75 13.38 7.59 1.98
CA ASP A 75 12.00 7.84 1.57
C ASP A 75 11.25 6.52 1.42
N ALA A 76 9.92 6.58 1.45
CA ALA A 76 9.05 5.45 1.15
C ALA A 76 8.70 5.45 -0.34
N TRP A 77 8.50 4.28 -0.93
CA TRP A 77 8.05 4.15 -2.32
C TRP A 77 6.80 3.30 -2.41
N PHE A 78 5.72 3.82 -2.99
CA PHE A 78 4.53 3.00 -3.23
C PHE A 78 4.58 2.40 -4.64
N CYS A 79 4.85 1.10 -4.69
CA CYS A 79 4.79 0.34 -5.94
C CYS A 79 3.36 -0.14 -6.19
N LYS A 80 2.76 0.29 -7.31
CA LYS A 80 1.41 -0.12 -7.69
C LYS A 80 1.42 -1.53 -8.30
N ASP A 81 2.07 -1.66 -9.44
CA ASP A 81 2.25 -2.94 -10.12
C ASP A 81 3.54 -2.97 -10.94
N VAL A 82 3.91 -4.17 -11.38
CA VAL A 82 4.97 -4.39 -12.36
C VAL A 82 4.44 -5.29 -13.46
N ARG A 83 4.72 -4.93 -14.70
CA ARG A 83 4.35 -5.67 -15.91
C ARG A 83 5.61 -6.15 -16.61
N VAL A 84 5.66 -7.42 -16.95
CA VAL A 84 6.80 -8.03 -17.63
C VAL A 84 6.32 -8.68 -18.92
N THR A 85 6.78 -8.18 -20.07
CA THR A 85 6.54 -8.78 -21.38
C THR A 85 7.75 -9.64 -21.75
N ALA A 86 7.53 -10.94 -21.86
CA ALA A 86 8.54 -11.91 -22.27
C ALA A 86 8.86 -11.83 -23.78
N PRO A 87 9.98 -12.43 -24.23
CA PRO A 87 10.38 -12.41 -25.64
C PRO A 87 9.32 -13.00 -26.58
N ASN A 88 8.54 -13.97 -26.10
CA ASN A 88 7.43 -14.59 -26.83
C ASN A 88 6.14 -13.75 -26.85
N GLY A 89 6.16 -12.53 -26.30
CA GLY A 89 5.01 -11.64 -26.20
C GLY A 89 4.07 -11.90 -25.02
N THR A 90 4.31 -12.93 -24.20
CA THR A 90 3.49 -13.18 -23.00
C THR A 90 3.66 -12.07 -21.99
N LEU A 91 2.53 -11.51 -21.52
CA LEU A 91 2.49 -10.46 -20.50
C LEU A 91 2.19 -11.08 -19.12
N TYR A 92 3.11 -10.88 -18.19
CA TYR A 92 2.97 -11.24 -16.78
C TYR A 92 2.69 -9.98 -15.96
N ARG A 93 1.75 -10.05 -15.02
CA ARG A 93 1.39 -8.91 -14.15
C ARG A 93 1.70 -9.25 -12.71
N PHE A 94 2.35 -8.34 -12.00
CA PHE A 94 2.76 -8.51 -10.61
C PHE A 94 2.13 -7.38 -9.79
N PRO A 95 0.91 -7.59 -9.24
CA PRO A 95 0.27 -6.60 -8.39
C PRO A 95 1.05 -6.47 -7.08
N CYS A 96 1.52 -5.26 -6.78
CA CYS A 96 2.38 -5.00 -5.62
C CYS A 96 1.57 -4.30 -4.52
N TYR A 97 0.97 -3.14 -4.85
CA TYR A 97 0.12 -2.32 -3.97
C TYR A 97 0.63 -2.16 -2.53
N GLN A 98 1.92 -1.91 -2.38
CA GLN A 98 2.58 -1.80 -1.08
C GLN A 98 3.68 -0.74 -1.09
N TRP A 99 3.89 -0.15 0.09
CA TRP A 99 4.99 0.72 0.45
C TRP A 99 6.25 -0.10 0.69
N LEU A 100 7.32 0.32 0.03
CA LEU A 100 8.68 -0.17 0.24
C LEU A 100 9.44 0.91 1.00
N GLU A 101 9.79 0.58 2.24
CA GLU A 101 10.47 1.49 3.17
C GLU A 101 11.86 0.95 3.52
N GLY A 102 12.79 1.85 3.82
CA GLY A 102 14.15 1.47 4.15
C GLY A 102 14.90 0.87 2.97
N VAL A 103 15.99 0.18 3.32
CA VAL A 103 16.68 -0.74 2.42
C VAL A 103 15.97 -2.09 2.53
N THR A 104 15.20 -2.46 1.51
CA THR A 104 14.34 -3.64 1.56
C THR A 104 14.34 -4.40 0.23
N THR A 105 14.08 -5.70 0.30
CA THR A 105 13.83 -6.56 -0.86
C THR A 105 12.45 -7.18 -0.72
N VAL A 106 11.58 -6.92 -1.68
CA VAL A 106 10.21 -7.45 -1.71
C VAL A 106 10.08 -8.43 -2.86
N GLU A 107 9.58 -9.63 -2.55
CA GLU A 107 9.28 -10.67 -3.53
C GLU A 107 7.77 -10.64 -3.87
N VAL A 108 7.44 -10.41 -5.14
CA VAL A 108 6.05 -10.29 -5.63
C VAL A 108 5.74 -11.41 -6.61
N ARG A 109 4.61 -12.10 -6.41
CA ARG A 109 4.15 -13.19 -7.28
C ARG A 109 3.33 -12.67 -8.47
N GLU A 110 3.27 -13.47 -9.53
CA GLU A 110 2.37 -13.22 -10.64
C GLU A 110 0.91 -13.16 -10.16
N GLY A 111 0.12 -12.25 -10.74
CA GLY A 111 -1.18 -11.81 -10.22
C GLY A 111 -2.32 -12.81 -10.38
N SER A 112 -2.11 -13.95 -11.03
CA SER A 112 -3.09 -15.03 -11.06
C SER A 112 -3.31 -15.56 -9.64
N GLY A 113 -4.56 -15.58 -9.17
CA GLY A 113 -4.89 -16.20 -7.88
C GLY A 113 -4.53 -17.68 -7.85
N LYS A 114 -3.78 -18.11 -6.83
CA LYS A 114 -3.33 -19.51 -6.64
C LYS A 114 -3.62 -20.01 -5.23
N LYS A 115 -4.14 -21.23 -5.11
CA LYS A 115 -4.23 -21.97 -3.84
C LYS A 115 -2.91 -22.67 -3.52
N LEU A 116 -2.79 -23.27 -2.33
CA LEU A 116 -1.61 -24.07 -1.94
C LEU A 116 -1.32 -25.21 -2.91
N VAL A 117 -2.37 -25.89 -3.35
CA VAL A 117 -2.28 -27.02 -4.29
C VAL A 117 -1.81 -26.61 -5.69
N ASP A 118 -1.95 -25.33 -6.05
CA ASP A 118 -1.54 -24.82 -7.37
C ASP A 118 -0.04 -24.47 -7.42
N ASP A 119 0.62 -24.36 -6.26
CA ASP A 119 2.06 -24.06 -6.17
C ASP A 119 2.88 -25.31 -6.49
N LYS A 120 3.18 -25.51 -7.77
CA LYS A 120 3.98 -26.66 -8.23
C LYS A 120 5.47 -26.47 -7.98
N LEU A 121 5.97 -25.25 -8.14
CA LEU A 121 7.38 -24.93 -7.96
C LEU A 121 7.73 -24.74 -6.49
N GLN A 122 8.87 -25.30 -6.06
CA GLN A 122 9.31 -25.24 -4.67
C GLN A 122 9.53 -23.80 -4.19
N ILE A 123 10.10 -22.94 -5.03
CA ILE A 123 10.28 -21.51 -4.73
C ILE A 123 8.96 -20.80 -4.39
N LEU A 124 7.85 -21.18 -5.02
CA LEU A 124 6.53 -20.58 -4.77
C LEU A 124 5.95 -21.05 -3.43
N LYS A 125 6.17 -22.32 -3.09
CA LYS A 125 5.80 -22.86 -1.78
C LYS A 125 6.60 -22.16 -0.69
N GLU A 126 7.92 -22.06 -0.83
CA GLU A 126 8.80 -21.41 0.15
C GLU A 126 8.46 -19.93 0.34
N HIS A 127 8.26 -19.20 -0.76
CA HIS A 127 7.80 -17.81 -0.73
C HIS A 127 6.52 -17.66 0.12
N ARG A 128 5.50 -18.49 -0.16
CA ARG A 128 4.23 -18.48 0.60
C ARG A 128 4.42 -18.77 2.08
N HIS A 129 5.25 -19.74 2.44
CA HIS A 129 5.51 -20.06 3.85
C HIS A 129 6.20 -18.90 4.57
N ARG A 130 7.22 -18.29 3.94
CA ARG A 130 7.91 -17.12 4.51
C ARG A 130 6.97 -15.93 4.66
N GLU A 131 6.18 -15.64 3.64
CA GLU A 131 5.22 -14.52 3.65
C GLU A 131 4.15 -14.70 4.74
N LEU A 132 3.59 -15.91 4.87
CA LEU A 132 2.60 -16.19 5.91
C LEU A 132 3.20 -16.11 7.32
N ALA A 133 4.40 -16.65 7.53
CA ALA A 133 5.08 -16.56 8.81
C ALA A 133 5.36 -15.10 9.20
N ALA A 134 5.88 -14.30 8.27
CA ALA A 134 6.13 -12.87 8.48
C ALA A 134 4.84 -12.10 8.81
N ARG A 135 3.73 -12.39 8.10
CA ARG A 135 2.44 -11.75 8.38
C ARG A 135 1.85 -12.16 9.72
N GLN A 136 1.94 -13.43 10.11
CA GLN A 136 1.45 -13.88 11.41
C GLN A 136 2.24 -13.25 12.57
N GLU A 137 3.52 -12.97 12.35
CA GLU A 137 4.36 -12.26 13.30
C GLU A 137 3.99 -10.77 13.40
N ALA A 138 3.81 -10.10 12.25
CA ALA A 138 3.47 -8.68 12.20
C ALA A 138 2.04 -8.37 12.68
N TYR A 139 1.07 -9.24 12.36
CA TYR A 139 -0.35 -9.02 12.61
C TYR A 139 -0.88 -9.98 13.68
N ARG A 140 -0.56 -9.68 14.93
CA ARG A 140 -1.01 -10.47 16.10
C ARG A 140 -2.33 -9.98 16.66
N TRP A 141 -3.00 -10.84 17.41
CA TRP A 141 -4.27 -10.55 18.07
C TRP A 141 -4.07 -10.23 19.55
N LYS A 142 -4.76 -9.21 20.07
CA LYS A 142 -4.94 -8.95 21.51
C LYS A 142 -6.41 -8.91 21.91
N ASN A 143 -6.67 -9.04 23.20
CA ASN A 143 -8.02 -8.85 23.75
C ASN A 143 -8.23 -7.35 23.99
N PHE A 144 -9.28 -6.79 23.37
CA PHE A 144 -9.66 -5.40 23.63
C PHE A 144 -10.33 -5.25 25.01
N ALA A 145 -11.35 -6.07 25.26
CA ALA A 145 -12.08 -6.15 26.52
C ALA A 145 -12.66 -7.56 26.70
N GLN A 146 -13.02 -7.93 27.92
CA GLN A 146 -13.62 -9.25 28.21
C GLN A 146 -14.94 -9.42 27.45
N GLY A 147 -15.10 -10.55 26.75
CA GLY A 147 -16.30 -10.85 25.96
C GLY A 147 -16.36 -10.19 24.58
N TRP A 148 -15.41 -9.30 24.25
CA TRP A 148 -15.34 -8.67 22.94
C TRP A 148 -14.53 -9.51 21.94
N PRO A 149 -14.81 -9.38 20.63
CA PRO A 149 -13.92 -9.89 19.60
C PRO A 149 -12.48 -9.39 19.81
N ARG A 150 -11.50 -10.25 19.50
CA ARG A 150 -10.09 -9.86 19.52
C ARG A 150 -9.85 -8.75 18.48
N CYS A 151 -8.85 -7.91 18.73
CA CYS A 151 -8.42 -6.85 17.82
C CYS A 151 -6.93 -6.98 17.50
N LEU A 152 -6.44 -6.15 16.59
CA LEU A 152 -5.02 -6.08 16.25
C LEU A 152 -4.20 -5.67 17.48
N SER A 153 -3.08 -6.36 17.69
CA SER A 153 -2.18 -6.16 18.83
C SER A 153 -1.27 -4.94 18.64
N VAL A 154 -1.88 -3.76 18.62
CA VAL A 154 -1.21 -2.48 18.43
C VAL A 154 -1.80 -1.46 19.41
N ASP A 155 -0.95 -0.67 20.05
CA ASP A 155 -1.37 0.33 21.06
C ASP A 155 -1.55 1.73 20.46
N SER A 156 -0.87 2.01 19.36
CA SER A 156 -0.92 3.31 18.67
C SER A 156 -0.93 3.17 17.15
N ILE A 157 -1.57 4.12 16.46
CA ILE A 157 -1.60 4.14 14.98
C ILE A 157 -0.21 4.24 14.35
N PHE A 158 0.78 4.77 15.09
CA PHE A 158 2.16 4.92 14.62
C PHE A 158 2.96 3.60 14.65
N GLU A 159 2.47 2.59 15.35
CA GLU A 159 3.08 1.24 15.40
C GLU A 159 2.57 0.34 14.26
N LEU A 160 1.56 0.79 13.52
CA LEU A 160 1.01 0.04 12.39
C LEU A 160 2.04 -0.01 11.25
N ASP A 161 2.08 -1.13 10.53
CA ASP A 161 2.82 -1.19 9.27
C ASP A 161 2.26 -0.18 8.26
N SER A 162 3.14 0.51 7.52
CA SER A 162 2.74 1.57 6.60
C SER A 162 1.77 1.11 5.51
N ASN A 163 1.72 -0.19 5.20
CA ASN A 163 0.76 -0.76 4.25
C ASN A 163 -0.67 -0.80 4.79
N ILE A 164 -0.87 -0.69 6.10
CA ILE A 164 -2.20 -0.68 6.74
C ILE A 164 -2.55 0.67 7.39
N GLN A 165 -1.62 1.63 7.36
CA GLN A 165 -1.89 3.00 7.78
C GLN A 165 -2.78 3.75 6.76
N PHE A 166 -3.40 4.84 7.20
CA PHE A 166 -4.02 5.77 6.28
C PHE A 166 -2.95 6.42 5.39
N SER A 167 -3.29 6.63 4.11
CA SER A 167 -2.48 7.53 3.29
C SER A 167 -2.43 8.92 3.91
N CYS A 168 -1.34 9.66 3.71
CA CYS A 168 -1.17 11.01 4.27
C CYS A 168 -2.37 11.93 3.95
N ILE A 169 -2.95 11.80 2.75
CA ILE A 169 -4.15 12.54 2.32
C ILE A 169 -5.37 12.13 3.16
N ARG A 170 -5.61 10.83 3.36
CA ARG A 170 -6.74 10.37 4.18
C ARG A 170 -6.57 10.77 5.65
N ALA A 171 -5.37 10.65 6.19
CA ALA A 171 -5.06 11.08 7.55
C ALA A 171 -5.28 12.60 7.74
N THR A 172 -4.82 13.41 6.79
CA THR A 172 -4.98 14.87 6.81
C THR A 172 -6.45 15.27 6.66
N ASN A 173 -7.18 14.66 5.73
CA ASN A 173 -8.61 14.92 5.54
C ASN A 173 -9.43 14.55 6.78
N PHE A 174 -9.15 13.37 7.35
CA PHE A 174 -9.84 12.89 8.55
C PHE A 174 -9.56 13.79 9.75
N THR A 175 -8.29 14.12 10.00
CA THR A 175 -7.87 14.98 11.11
C THR A 175 -8.39 16.40 10.94
N GLY A 176 -8.29 16.96 9.74
CA GLY A 176 -8.81 18.29 9.41
C GLY A 176 -10.33 18.36 9.60
N PHE A 177 -11.06 17.33 9.20
CA PHE A 177 -12.50 17.22 9.47
C PHE A 177 -12.80 17.21 10.97
N LEU A 178 -12.09 16.40 11.76
CA LEU A 178 -12.29 16.33 13.21
C LEU A 178 -11.95 17.65 13.91
N ILE A 179 -10.85 18.30 13.54
CA ILE A 179 -10.47 19.61 14.09
C ILE A 179 -11.53 20.66 13.75
N PHE A 180 -11.97 20.71 12.50
CA PHE A 180 -13.01 21.66 12.07
C PHE A 180 -14.33 21.43 12.83
N GLN A 181 -14.78 20.18 12.94
CA GLN A 181 -15.98 19.86 13.72
C GLN A 181 -15.82 20.20 15.20
N GLY A 182 -14.70 19.82 15.82
CA GLY A 182 -14.38 20.14 17.20
C GLY A 182 -14.37 21.65 17.45
N ALA A 183 -13.72 22.42 16.58
CA ALA A 183 -13.68 23.88 16.66
C ALA A 183 -15.08 24.50 16.46
N SER A 184 -15.87 24.00 15.52
CA SER A 184 -17.25 24.46 15.31
C SER A 184 -18.12 24.21 16.55
N HIS A 185 -18.05 23.01 17.13
CA HIS A 185 -18.76 22.65 18.36
C HIS A 185 -18.23 23.41 19.60
N PHE A 186 -16.95 23.75 19.63
CA PHE A 186 -16.35 24.59 20.67
C PHE A 186 -16.81 26.04 20.57
N LEU A 187 -16.69 26.66 19.40
CA LEU A 187 -17.08 28.05 19.13
C LEU A 187 -18.59 28.28 19.29
N SER A 188 -19.41 27.25 19.06
CA SER A 188 -20.84 27.29 19.35
C SER A 188 -21.18 27.11 20.84
N GLY A 189 -20.18 26.90 21.71
CA GLY A 189 -20.36 26.77 23.16
C GLY A 189 -20.86 25.41 23.62
N PHE A 190 -21.06 24.45 22.70
CA PHE A 190 -21.67 23.16 23.02
C PHE A 190 -20.72 22.20 23.75
N LEU A 191 -19.41 22.20 23.41
CA LEU A 191 -18.44 21.30 24.06
C LEU A 191 -18.12 21.67 25.51
N LEU A 192 -18.32 22.93 25.90
CA LEU A 192 -18.03 23.44 27.25
C LEU A 192 -19.29 23.55 28.12
N ARG A 193 -20.46 23.26 27.57
CA ARG A 193 -21.73 23.40 28.30
C ARG A 193 -21.85 22.29 29.35
N ARG A 194 -21.98 22.71 30.61
CA ARG A 194 -22.16 21.80 31.77
C ARG A 194 -23.63 21.60 32.18
N THR A 195 -24.55 22.34 31.59
CA THR A 195 -25.98 22.36 31.94
C THR A 195 -26.84 21.65 30.89
N SER A 196 -27.99 21.14 31.29
CA SER A 196 -28.99 20.58 30.38
C SER A 196 -29.56 21.64 29.43
N TRP A 197 -30.16 21.17 28.33
CA TRP A 197 -30.96 22.00 27.44
C TRP A 197 -32.17 22.56 28.18
N ASN A 198 -32.44 23.84 27.99
CA ASN A 198 -33.58 24.52 28.60
C ASN A 198 -34.88 24.27 27.83
N SER A 199 -34.79 23.85 26.57
CA SER A 199 -35.93 23.45 25.73
C SER A 199 -35.50 22.59 24.53
N LEU A 200 -36.47 21.92 23.89
CA LEU A 200 -36.25 21.21 22.63
C LEU A 200 -35.89 22.17 21.47
N ASP A 201 -36.39 23.40 21.50
CA ASP A 201 -36.05 24.40 20.48
C ASP A 201 -34.61 24.89 20.61
N GLU A 202 -34.07 24.96 21.83
CA GLU A 202 -32.65 25.23 22.04
C GLU A 202 -31.79 24.11 21.46
N MET A 203 -32.18 22.85 21.63
CA MET A 203 -31.48 21.69 21.04
C MET A 203 -31.50 21.73 19.50
N ARG A 204 -32.59 22.21 18.90
CA ARG A 204 -32.70 22.37 17.43
C ARG A 204 -31.67 23.33 16.84
N THR A 205 -31.11 24.25 17.63
CA THR A 205 -30.06 25.17 17.17
C THR A 205 -28.73 24.49 16.81
N ILE A 206 -28.50 23.27 17.31
CA ILE A 206 -27.37 22.44 16.86
C ILE A 206 -27.58 22.04 15.39
N PHE A 207 -28.79 21.56 15.08
CA PHE A 207 -29.13 20.99 13.79
C PHE A 207 -29.27 22.05 12.70
N SER A 208 -29.78 23.25 13.05
CA SER A 208 -29.90 24.37 12.09
C SER A 208 -28.55 24.94 11.66
N ARG A 209 -27.49 24.77 12.46
CA ARG A 209 -26.11 25.18 12.11
C ARG A 209 -25.32 24.12 11.36
N THR A 210 -25.80 22.87 11.35
CA THR A 210 -25.28 21.80 10.50
C THR A 210 -26.07 21.62 9.19
N GLN A 211 -27.30 22.14 9.11
CA GLN A 211 -28.10 22.20 7.88
C GLN A 211 -27.62 23.34 6.98
N GLY A 212 -26.55 23.06 6.24
CA GLY A 212 -26.06 23.84 5.12
C GLY A 212 -25.51 22.96 4.01
N ARG A 213 -26.01 21.72 3.90
CA ARG A 213 -25.82 20.87 2.73
C ARG A 213 -27.14 20.22 2.39
N ASP A 214 -27.85 20.84 1.45
CA ASP A 214 -28.84 20.14 0.67
C ASP A 214 -28.16 18.91 0.05
N ILE A 215 -28.72 17.74 0.37
CA ILE A 215 -28.56 16.55 -0.45
C ILE A 215 -29.59 16.72 -1.56
N GLY A 216 -29.27 17.58 -2.52
CA GLY A 216 -30.08 17.87 -3.70
C GLY A 216 -29.21 17.78 -4.93
N GLU A 217 -29.63 16.92 -5.86
CA GLU A 217 -29.09 16.73 -7.22
C GLU A 217 -27.82 15.86 -7.35
N CYS A 218 -28.02 14.56 -7.17
CA CYS A 218 -27.49 13.54 -8.08
C CYS A 218 -28.60 12.52 -8.35
N LEU A 219 -29.45 12.84 -9.31
CA LEU A 219 -30.11 11.88 -10.20
C LEU A 219 -29.50 12.06 -11.59
#